data_AF-A0A2N1NMX3-F1
#
_entry.id   AF-A0A2N1NMX3-F1
#
_cell.length_a   1.000
_cell.length_b   1.000
_cell.length_c   1.000
_cell.angle_alpha   90.00
_cell.angle_beta   90.00
_cell.angle_gamma   90.00
#
_symmetry.space_group_name_H-M   'P 1'
#
loop_
_entity.id
_entity.type
_entity.pdbx_description
1 polymer ?
#
loop_
_entity_poly.entity_id
_entity_poly.type
_entity_poly.pdbx_seq_one_letter_code
_entity_poly.pdbx_strand_id
1 'polypeptide(L)'
;EHRFCKKDIEQAKVIGQVDNKFIACKLPCTQNIDKDIEEKRNILVLVDQHAADERVRIEMLLKEFCELKLKQSDRMDIDDNSALQPSNSFVETIQLKPSNKIILTFRETQVIERFESNFNKWGIFFSTKSDSISNTTTSFVSPHFVSSKGGDHIPLYVTHLPKMIADRCALDKRITQEIVRQHLYWLEETGGIGTDFNANDDLDESRDWGIMIRKCPRGIIDILNSKACRGAIKFNDKLSLQQCEELVAKLAECDFPFQCAHGR
;
A
#
# COMPACT_ATOMS: atom_id res chain seq x y z
N GLU A 1 -1.22 -0.51 34.32
CA GLU A 1 -2.10 -0.26 33.16
C GLU A 1 -2.37 -1.57 32.44
N HIS A 2 -3.62 -1.82 32.05
CA HIS A 2 -3.96 -3.03 31.29
C HIS A 2 -3.43 -2.88 29.85
N ARG A 3 -2.67 -3.86 29.36
CA ARG A 3 -2.14 -3.86 27.99
C ARG A 3 -3.01 -4.75 27.13
N PHE A 4 -3.73 -4.16 26.18
CA PHE A 4 -4.60 -4.90 25.28
C PHE A 4 -3.79 -5.79 24.32
N CYS A 5 -4.35 -6.95 24.01
CA CYS A 5 -3.87 -7.89 23.00
C CYS A 5 -5.01 -8.32 22.06
N LYS A 6 -4.67 -8.91 20.91
CA LYS A 6 -5.65 -9.30 19.87
C LYS A 6 -6.77 -10.18 20.43
N LYS A 7 -6.42 -11.11 21.34
CA LYS A 7 -7.38 -11.98 22.04
C LYS A 7 -8.43 -11.23 22.86
N ASP A 8 -8.11 -10.04 23.37
CA ASP A 8 -9.08 -9.24 24.12
C ASP A 8 -10.18 -8.73 23.18
N ILE A 9 -9.83 -8.28 21.96
CA ILE A 9 -10.79 -7.84 20.94
C ILE A 9 -11.61 -9.03 20.42
N GLU A 10 -10.98 -10.20 20.21
CA GLU A 10 -11.69 -11.42 19.81
C GLU A 10 -12.78 -11.83 20.81
N GLN A 11 -12.59 -11.53 22.10
CA GLN A 11 -13.55 -11.79 23.17
C GLN A 11 -14.44 -10.59 23.50
N ALA A 12 -14.41 -9.54 22.69
CA ALA A 12 -15.18 -8.33 22.93
C ALA A 12 -16.67 -8.60 22.80
N LYS A 13 -17.43 -8.23 23.84
CA LYS A 13 -18.88 -8.19 23.78
C LYS A 13 -19.33 -6.78 23.40
N VAL A 14 -19.83 -6.62 22.18
CA VAL A 14 -20.41 -5.35 21.72
C VAL A 14 -21.68 -5.05 22.51
N ILE A 15 -21.79 -3.82 23.02
CA ILE A 15 -22.98 -3.29 23.69
C ILE A 15 -23.87 -2.57 22.68
N GLY A 16 -23.25 -1.77 21.80
CA GLY A 16 -23.94 -0.98 20.80
C GLY A 16 -23.16 0.27 20.42
N GLN A 17 -23.76 1.05 19.52
CA GLN A 17 -23.20 2.31 19.06
C GLN A 17 -23.46 3.44 20.06
N VAL A 18 -22.50 4.35 20.20
CA VAL A 18 -22.56 5.56 21.04
C VAL A 18 -22.28 6.78 20.18
N ASP A 19 -23.15 7.79 20.28
CA ASP A 19 -23.05 9.07 19.57
C ASP A 19 -22.87 8.96 18.04
N ASN A 20 -23.28 7.83 17.45
CA ASN A 20 -23.04 7.50 16.04
C ASN A 20 -21.56 7.66 15.60
N LYS A 21 -20.63 7.49 16.54
CA LYS A 21 -19.17 7.68 16.31
C LYS A 21 -18.34 6.55 16.89
N PHE A 22 -18.81 5.98 18.00
CA PHE A 22 -18.07 4.97 18.74
C PHE A 22 -18.88 3.70 18.89
N ILE A 23 -18.20 2.57 19.03
CA ILE A 23 -18.77 1.29 19.41
C ILE A 23 -18.32 0.99 20.83
N ALA A 24 -19.30 0.82 21.75
CA ALA A 24 -19.01 0.44 23.12
C ALA A 24 -18.89 -1.08 23.23
N CYS A 25 -17.77 -1.55 23.78
CA CYS A 25 -17.46 -2.97 23.97
C CYS A 25 -17.09 -3.26 25.42
N LYS A 26 -17.47 -4.45 25.92
CA LYS A 26 -16.93 -5.02 27.15
C LYS A 26 -15.81 -5.99 26.81
N LEU A 27 -14.63 -5.76 27.36
CA LEU A 27 -13.48 -6.67 27.25
C LEU A 27 -13.25 -7.37 28.59
N PRO A 28 -12.99 -8.69 28.62
CA PRO A 28 -12.63 -9.39 29.85
C PRO A 28 -11.25 -8.91 30.34
N CYS A 29 -11.13 -8.49 31.59
CA CYS A 29 -9.85 -8.16 32.19
C CYS A 29 -9.14 -9.45 32.61
N THR A 30 -8.09 -9.85 31.89
CA THR A 30 -7.31 -11.07 32.18
C THR A 30 -6.23 -10.87 33.25
N GLN A 31 -6.02 -9.64 33.73
CA GLN A 31 -5.05 -9.33 34.78
C GLN A 31 -5.69 -9.55 36.17
N ASN A 32 -5.60 -10.78 36.67
CA ASN A 32 -5.96 -11.14 38.04
C ASN A 32 -5.01 -10.49 39.04
N ILE A 33 -5.42 -9.38 39.65
CA ILE A 33 -4.67 -8.74 40.75
C ILE A 33 -5.16 -9.24 42.12
N ASP A 34 -6.42 -9.68 42.25
CA ASP A 34 -6.98 -10.17 43.51
C ASP A 34 -7.57 -11.57 43.32
N LYS A 35 -7.03 -12.57 44.02
CA LYS A 35 -7.53 -13.96 44.01
C LYS A 35 -8.86 -14.14 44.74
N ASP A 36 -9.36 -13.09 45.41
CA ASP A 36 -10.52 -13.13 46.31
C ASP A 36 -11.80 -12.54 45.71
N ILE A 37 -11.80 -12.19 44.42
CA ILE A 37 -13.00 -11.70 43.71
C ILE A 37 -13.31 -12.67 42.56
N GLU A 38 -14.33 -13.51 42.72
CA GLU A 38 -14.82 -14.44 41.68
C GLU A 38 -15.45 -13.71 40.47
N GLU A 39 -15.70 -12.40 40.57
CA GLU A 39 -16.24 -11.61 39.48
C GLU A 39 -15.15 -11.23 38.47
N LYS A 40 -15.25 -11.81 37.26
CA LYS A 40 -14.48 -11.38 36.09
C LYS A 40 -14.72 -9.89 35.86
N ARG A 41 -13.74 -9.05 36.24
CA ARG A 41 -13.77 -7.61 35.96
C ARG A 41 -13.80 -7.42 34.44
N ASN A 42 -14.71 -6.56 33.97
CA ASN A 42 -14.77 -6.17 32.57
C ASN A 42 -14.27 -4.73 32.42
N ILE A 43 -13.56 -4.45 31.34
CA ILE A 43 -13.17 -3.11 30.94
C ILE A 43 -14.15 -2.64 29.87
N LEU A 44 -14.69 -1.44 30.06
CA LEU A 44 -15.50 -0.77 29.05
C LEU A 44 -14.57 0.00 28.11
N VAL A 45 -14.64 -0.29 26.82
CA VAL A 45 -13.84 0.38 25.78
C VAL A 45 -14.75 1.01 24.74
N LEU A 46 -14.34 2.17 24.23
CA LEU A 46 -14.94 2.82 23.07
C LEU A 46 -14.01 2.65 21.88
N VAL A 47 -14.52 2.05 20.82
CA VAL A 47 -13.82 1.88 19.53
C VAL A 47 -14.31 2.98 18.59
N ASP A 48 -13.39 3.77 18.04
CA ASP A 48 -13.71 4.75 16.98
C ASP A 48 -14.15 3.98 15.72
N GLN A 49 -15.42 4.13 15.34
CA GLN A 49 -16.00 3.34 14.24
C GLN A 49 -15.36 3.66 12.89
N HIS A 50 -14.94 4.91 12.70
CA HIS A 50 -14.31 5.35 11.46
C HIS A 50 -12.90 4.78 11.38
N ALA A 51 -12.09 5.00 12.42
CA ALA A 51 -10.71 4.51 12.46
C ALA A 51 -10.62 2.98 12.40
N ALA A 52 -11.57 2.27 13.03
CA ALA A 52 -11.65 0.81 12.97
C ALA A 52 -11.94 0.31 11.55
N ASP A 53 -12.96 0.87 10.88
CA ASP A 53 -13.31 0.45 9.52
C ASP A 53 -12.22 0.88 8.51
N GLU A 54 -11.60 2.05 8.70
CA GLU A 54 -10.41 2.44 7.93
C GLU A 54 -9.28 1.41 8.05
N ARG A 55 -9.00 0.92 9.27
CA ARG A 55 -7.97 -0.09 9.54
C ARG A 55 -8.29 -1.43 8.86
N VAL A 56 -9.52 -1.92 9.00
CA VAL A 56 -9.98 -3.14 8.33
C VAL A 56 -9.80 -3.02 6.81
N ARG A 57 -10.24 -1.90 6.24
CA ARG A 57 -10.19 -1.68 4.79
C ARG A 57 -8.77 -1.54 4.26
N ILE A 58 -7.89 -0.82 4.95
CA ILE A 58 -6.52 -0.63 4.47
C ILE A 58 -5.74 -1.94 4.50
N GLU A 59 -5.87 -2.74 5.55
CA GLU A 59 -5.17 -4.04 5.60
C GLU A 59 -5.67 -4.98 4.52
N MET A 60 -6.98 -5.02 4.25
CA MET A 60 -7.54 -5.77 3.14
C MET A 60 -6.94 -5.31 1.79
N LEU A 61 -6.90 -4.00 1.53
CA LEU A 61 -6.34 -3.45 0.29
C LEU A 61 -4.84 -3.73 0.15
N LEU A 62 -4.07 -3.65 1.25
CA LEU A 62 -2.62 -3.90 1.22
C LEU A 62 -2.29 -5.39 1.06
N LYS A 63 -3.11 -6.28 1.64
CA LYS A 63 -3.03 -7.73 1.41
C LYS A 63 -3.31 -8.03 -0.05
N GLU A 64 -4.43 -7.56 -0.60
CA GLU A 64 -4.80 -7.70 -2.02
C GLU A 64 -3.69 -7.16 -2.94
N PHE A 65 -3.12 -5.99 -2.62
CA PHE A 65 -2.05 -5.38 -3.40
C PHE A 65 -0.80 -6.27 -3.51
N CYS A 66 -0.46 -7.00 -2.44
CA CYS A 66 0.74 -7.84 -2.35
C CYS A 66 0.49 -9.32 -2.75
N GLU A 67 -0.76 -9.73 -3.00
CA GLU A 67 -1.14 -11.13 -3.20
C GLU A 67 -0.45 -11.82 -4.40
N LEU A 68 -0.04 -11.08 -5.43
CA LEU A 68 0.54 -11.68 -6.63
C LEU A 68 1.94 -12.26 -6.41
N LYS A 69 2.72 -11.66 -5.51
CA LYS A 69 4.02 -12.23 -5.15
C LYS A 69 3.88 -13.54 -4.38
N LEU A 70 2.88 -13.63 -3.51
CA LEU A 70 2.56 -14.85 -2.73
C LEU A 70 2.09 -16.00 -3.63
N LYS A 71 1.33 -15.70 -4.68
CA LYS A 71 0.87 -16.71 -5.65
C LYS A 71 1.97 -17.20 -6.59
N GLN A 72 3.07 -16.44 -6.76
CA GLN A 72 4.21 -16.84 -7.59
C GLN A 72 5.19 -17.76 -6.86
N SER A 73 5.31 -17.66 -5.53
CA SER A 73 6.13 -18.61 -4.75
C SER A 73 5.53 -20.02 -4.70
N ASP A 74 4.20 -20.15 -4.81
CA ASP A 74 3.52 -21.45 -4.81
C ASP A 74 3.49 -22.14 -6.19
N ARG A 75 3.75 -21.38 -7.27
CA ARG A 75 3.77 -21.90 -8.65
C ARG A 75 5.20 -22.23 -9.08
N MET A 76 5.81 -23.24 -8.46
CA MET A 76 7.09 -23.78 -8.93
C MET A 76 6.99 -24.57 -10.23
N ASP A 77 5.79 -24.96 -10.69
CA ASP A 77 5.62 -25.69 -11.95
C ASP A 77 4.28 -25.30 -12.59
N ILE A 78 4.33 -24.88 -13.85
CA ILE A 78 3.34 -25.02 -14.94
C ILE A 78 3.50 -23.84 -15.90
N ASP A 79 4.07 -24.12 -17.08
CA ASP A 79 4.00 -23.31 -18.29
C ASP A 79 2.52 -23.07 -18.65
N ASP A 80 1.94 -21.96 -18.20
CA ASP A 80 0.64 -21.49 -18.68
C ASP A 80 0.79 -20.12 -19.35
N ASN A 81 0.56 -20.11 -20.66
CA ASN A 81 0.62 -18.96 -21.56
C ASN A 81 -0.56 -17.99 -21.33
N SER A 82 -0.84 -17.59 -20.08
CA SER A 82 -1.90 -16.63 -19.77
C SER A 82 -1.33 -15.21 -19.60
N ALA A 83 -1.57 -14.39 -20.63
CA ALA A 83 -1.45 -12.93 -20.70
C ALA A 83 -0.12 -12.27 -20.26
N LEU A 84 0.45 -11.45 -21.15
CA LEU A 84 1.65 -10.61 -20.98
C LEU A 84 1.65 -9.73 -19.71
N GLN A 85 1.82 -10.31 -18.53
CA GLN A 85 2.25 -9.59 -17.34
C GLN A 85 3.78 -9.40 -17.46
N PRO A 86 4.31 -8.20 -17.20
CA PRO A 86 5.75 -8.01 -17.12
C PRO A 86 6.32 -8.94 -16.04
N SER A 87 7.25 -9.81 -16.42
CA SER A 87 7.71 -10.97 -15.63
C SER A 87 8.39 -10.66 -14.29
N ASN A 88 8.47 -9.39 -13.87
CA ASN A 88 9.26 -8.92 -12.73
C ASN A 88 8.49 -8.01 -11.73
N SER A 89 7.16 -7.98 -11.75
CA SER A 89 6.36 -7.17 -10.80
C SER A 89 5.76 -8.01 -9.67
N PHE A 90 5.69 -7.44 -8.46
CA PHE A 90 5.03 -8.06 -7.30
C PHE A 90 3.52 -7.84 -7.27
N VAL A 91 3.02 -6.97 -8.15
CA VAL A 91 1.65 -6.44 -8.10
C VAL A 91 1.01 -6.48 -9.47
N GLU A 92 -0.32 -6.42 -9.53
CA GLU A 92 -1.05 -6.50 -10.79
C GLU A 92 -0.88 -5.17 -11.51
N THR A 93 -0.41 -5.21 -12.75
CA THR A 93 -0.20 -3.99 -13.53
C THR A 93 -1.22 -3.83 -14.63
N ILE A 94 -1.46 -2.59 -15.03
CA ILE A 94 -2.26 -2.25 -16.20
C ILE A 94 -1.47 -1.27 -17.07
N GLN A 95 -1.53 -1.48 -18.38
CA GLN A 95 -0.99 -0.55 -19.35
C GLN A 95 -1.87 0.70 -19.43
N LEU A 96 -1.26 1.87 -19.27
CA LEU A 96 -1.93 3.14 -19.45
C LEU A 96 -2.09 3.46 -20.94
N LYS A 97 -3.28 3.93 -21.33
CA LYS A 97 -3.56 4.38 -22.70
C LYS A 97 -4.35 5.71 -22.63
N PRO A 98 -3.70 6.87 -22.87
CA PRO A 98 -2.28 7.05 -23.19
C PRO A 98 -1.37 6.94 -21.95
N SER A 99 -0.08 6.71 -22.17
CA SER A 99 0.97 6.75 -21.15
C SER A 99 1.01 8.11 -20.43
N ASN A 100 1.41 8.06 -19.16
CA ASN A 100 1.57 9.26 -18.35
C ASN A 100 2.94 9.89 -18.60
N LYS A 101 2.94 11.02 -19.31
CA LYS A 101 4.13 11.85 -19.51
C LYS A 101 4.48 12.57 -18.20
N ILE A 102 5.67 12.33 -17.69
CA ILE A 102 6.29 13.05 -16.57
C ILE A 102 7.52 13.81 -17.06
N ILE A 103 7.90 14.89 -16.37
CA ILE A 103 9.04 15.71 -16.73
C ILE A 103 10.07 15.64 -15.61
N LEU A 104 11.29 15.22 -15.93
CA LEU A 104 12.35 14.98 -14.95
C LEU A 104 13.66 15.66 -15.39
N THR A 105 14.54 15.99 -14.47
CA THR A 105 15.89 16.45 -14.80
C THR A 105 16.75 15.29 -15.33
N PHE A 106 17.86 15.59 -16.02
CA PHE A 106 18.82 14.56 -16.44
C PHE A 106 19.33 13.69 -15.27
N ARG A 107 19.57 14.30 -14.10
CA ARG A 107 19.98 13.56 -12.90
C ARG A 107 18.89 12.61 -12.42
N GLU A 108 17.64 13.08 -12.37
CA GLU A 108 16.50 12.23 -11.99
C GLU A 108 16.34 11.04 -12.96
N THR A 109 16.48 11.25 -14.27
CA THR A 109 16.40 10.15 -15.24
C THR A 109 17.51 9.11 -15.01
N GLN A 110 18.72 9.54 -14.66
CA GLN A 110 19.82 8.61 -14.32
C GLN A 110 19.53 7.79 -13.05
N VAL A 111 18.84 8.36 -12.06
CA VAL A 111 18.44 7.62 -10.86
C VAL A 111 17.37 6.57 -11.20
N ILE A 112 16.40 6.93 -12.05
CA ILE A 112 15.39 5.95 -12.53
C ILE A 112 16.07 4.80 -13.27
N GLU A 113 16.98 5.09 -14.20
CA GLU A 113 17.73 4.05 -14.93
C GLU A 113 18.52 3.15 -13.98
N ARG A 114 19.19 3.73 -12.98
CA ARG A 114 19.94 2.96 -11.96
C ARG A 114 19.04 2.02 -11.15
N PHE A 115 17.85 2.48 -10.79
CA PHE A 115 16.92 1.73 -9.91
C PHE A 115 15.70 1.19 -10.66
N GLU A 116 15.80 0.98 -11.98
CA GLU A 116 14.66 0.58 -12.83
C GLU A 116 14.00 -0.71 -12.32
N SER A 117 14.82 -1.70 -11.94
CA SER A 117 14.34 -2.95 -11.34
C SER A 117 13.47 -2.73 -10.09
N ASN A 118 13.79 -1.72 -9.27
CA ASN A 118 12.99 -1.40 -8.09
C ASN A 118 11.61 -0.84 -8.45
N PHE A 119 11.54 0.06 -9.43
CA PHE A 119 10.26 0.56 -9.94
C PHE A 119 9.42 -0.54 -10.60
N ASN A 120 10.06 -1.42 -11.38
CA ASN A 120 9.39 -2.54 -12.05
C ASN A 120 8.78 -3.53 -11.04
N LYS A 121 9.48 -3.83 -9.94
CA LYS A 121 8.96 -4.63 -8.81
C LYS A 121 7.64 -4.05 -8.28
N TRP A 122 7.52 -2.73 -8.23
CA TRP A 122 6.30 -2.03 -7.80
C TRP A 122 5.33 -1.72 -8.94
N GLY A 123 5.53 -2.31 -10.12
CA GLY A 123 4.59 -2.21 -11.23
C GLY A 123 4.64 -0.89 -11.99
N ILE A 124 5.69 -0.09 -11.79
CA ILE A 124 5.90 1.20 -12.47
C ILE A 124 6.92 0.99 -13.58
N PHE A 125 6.47 1.09 -14.84
CA PHE A 125 7.32 0.88 -16.01
C PHE A 125 7.46 2.15 -16.83
N PHE A 126 8.65 2.38 -17.38
CA PHE A 126 8.99 3.59 -18.13
C PHE A 126 9.27 3.32 -19.61
N SER A 127 9.12 4.34 -20.43
CA SER A 127 9.55 4.39 -21.82
C SER A 127 10.07 5.79 -22.14
N THR A 128 11.13 5.86 -22.93
CA THR A 128 11.64 7.12 -23.51
C THR A 128 10.87 7.54 -24.77
N LYS A 129 10.11 6.62 -25.36
CA LYS A 129 9.30 6.85 -26.56
C LYS A 129 7.85 7.14 -26.17
N SER A 130 7.26 8.16 -26.81
CA SER A 130 5.82 8.44 -26.77
C SER A 130 5.04 7.34 -27.48
N ASP A 131 3.80 7.07 -27.04
CA ASP A 131 2.88 6.11 -27.69
C ASP A 131 2.52 6.51 -29.14
N SER A 132 2.83 7.75 -29.52
CA SER A 132 2.68 8.27 -30.89
C SER A 132 4.06 8.41 -31.55
N ILE A 133 4.26 7.58 -32.60
CA ILE A 133 5.28 7.63 -33.67
C ILE A 133 6.36 6.52 -33.61
N SER A 134 6.05 5.42 -34.31
CA SER A 134 7.00 4.76 -35.20
C SER A 134 7.33 5.71 -36.38
N ASN A 135 8.56 6.22 -36.45
CA ASN A 135 9.37 6.42 -37.66
C ASN A 135 10.59 7.32 -37.34
N THR A 136 11.77 6.70 -37.46
CA THR A 136 13.07 7.24 -37.93
C THR A 136 13.58 8.59 -37.36
N THR A 137 14.55 8.49 -36.45
CA THR A 137 15.92 9.03 -36.63
C THR A 137 16.77 8.53 -35.48
N THR A 138 17.79 7.73 -35.80
CA THR A 138 18.89 7.39 -34.89
C THR A 138 19.65 8.66 -34.53
N SER A 139 19.18 9.37 -33.52
CA SER A 139 20.00 10.36 -32.84
C SER A 139 20.92 9.59 -31.89
N PHE A 140 22.05 9.13 -32.43
CA PHE A 140 23.23 8.87 -31.62
C PHE A 140 23.66 10.21 -31.04
N VAL A 141 23.07 10.59 -29.91
CA VAL A 141 23.55 11.71 -29.11
C VAL A 141 24.75 11.15 -28.35
N SER A 142 25.93 11.54 -28.81
CA SER A 142 27.20 11.28 -28.12
C SER A 142 27.09 11.70 -26.65
N PRO A 143 27.57 10.91 -25.68
CA PRO A 143 27.41 11.19 -24.25
C PRO A 143 28.16 12.44 -23.76
N HIS A 144 28.86 13.16 -24.65
CA HIS A 144 29.78 14.23 -24.29
C HIS A 144 29.47 15.62 -24.88
N PHE A 145 28.33 15.82 -25.53
CA PHE A 145 28.00 17.13 -26.10
C PHE A 145 26.54 17.52 -25.87
N VAL A 146 26.25 18.09 -24.70
CA VAL A 146 24.97 18.75 -24.43
C VAL A 146 25.21 20.26 -24.43
N SER A 147 24.80 20.91 -25.52
CA SER A 147 24.76 22.36 -25.60
C SER A 147 23.74 22.87 -24.59
N SER A 148 24.23 23.55 -23.56
CA SER A 148 23.44 24.28 -22.59
C SER A 148 22.66 25.38 -23.30
N LYS A 149 21.35 25.19 -23.49
CA LYS A 149 20.29 26.24 -23.50
C LYS A 149 18.94 25.63 -23.92
N GLY A 150 18.14 25.23 -22.94
CA GLY A 150 16.76 24.78 -23.18
C GLY A 150 16.14 23.92 -22.07
N GLY A 151 16.48 24.16 -20.79
CA GLY A 151 15.95 23.42 -19.63
C GLY A 151 16.41 21.96 -19.57
N ASP A 152 17.13 21.56 -18.51
CA ASP A 152 17.65 20.20 -18.27
C ASP A 152 16.57 19.11 -18.07
N HIS A 153 15.36 19.35 -18.56
CA HIS A 153 14.17 18.56 -18.31
C HIS A 153 13.86 17.63 -19.49
N ILE A 154 13.89 16.33 -19.21
CA ILE A 154 13.69 15.22 -20.13
C ILE A 154 12.29 14.65 -19.89
N PRO A 155 11.47 14.46 -20.94
CA PRO A 155 10.19 13.77 -20.80
C PRO A 155 10.42 12.26 -20.69
N LEU A 156 9.75 11.64 -19.71
CA LEU A 156 9.69 10.19 -19.56
C LEU A 156 8.21 9.76 -19.52
N TYR A 157 7.90 8.60 -20.09
CA TYR A 157 6.53 8.10 -20.18
C TYR A 157 6.36 6.90 -19.26
N VAL A 158 5.46 7.01 -18.28
CA VAL A 158 5.05 5.88 -17.46
C VAL A 158 4.00 5.09 -18.24
N THR A 159 4.36 3.87 -18.63
CA THR A 159 3.56 3.03 -19.53
C THR A 159 2.65 2.07 -18.78
N HIS A 160 3.06 1.61 -17.60
CA HIS A 160 2.28 0.72 -16.75
C HIS A 160 2.34 1.22 -15.31
N LEU A 161 1.24 1.00 -14.59
CA LEU A 161 1.09 1.26 -13.17
C LEU A 161 0.36 0.10 -12.50
N PRO A 162 0.45 -0.03 -11.17
CA PRO A 162 -0.39 -0.95 -10.44
C PRO A 162 -1.87 -0.64 -10.66
N LYS A 163 -2.66 -1.68 -10.93
CA LYS A 163 -4.09 -1.59 -11.24
C LYS A 163 -4.86 -0.80 -10.17
N MET A 164 -4.52 -0.98 -8.90
CA MET A 164 -5.21 -0.34 -7.78
C MET A 164 -5.05 1.19 -7.72
N ILE A 165 -4.04 1.77 -8.39
CA ILE A 165 -3.78 3.21 -8.41
C ILE A 165 -3.93 3.83 -9.81
N ALA A 166 -4.06 3.01 -10.84
CA ALA A 166 -3.99 3.41 -12.23
C ALA A 166 -5.07 4.44 -12.61
N ASP A 167 -6.32 4.24 -12.19
CA ASP A 167 -7.41 5.17 -12.51
C ASP A 167 -7.13 6.59 -12.01
N ARG A 168 -6.65 6.71 -10.77
CA ARG A 168 -6.34 8.01 -10.16
C ARG A 168 -5.16 8.69 -10.87
N CYS A 169 -4.17 7.90 -11.25
CA CYS A 169 -3.01 8.37 -12.01
C CYS A 169 -3.37 8.77 -13.45
N ALA A 170 -4.29 8.05 -14.09
CA ALA A 170 -4.78 8.36 -15.43
C ALA A 170 -5.59 9.67 -15.45
N LEU A 171 -6.36 9.92 -14.39
CA LEU A 171 -7.14 11.16 -14.22
C LEU A 171 -6.25 12.39 -13.97
N ASP A 172 -5.15 12.25 -13.21
CA ASP A 172 -4.21 13.34 -12.94
C ASP A 172 -2.75 12.86 -12.98
N LYS A 173 -2.06 13.18 -14.09
CA LYS A 173 -0.66 12.80 -14.33
C LYS A 173 0.31 13.38 -13.29
N ARG A 174 -0.06 14.45 -12.60
CA ARG A 174 0.77 15.05 -11.53
C ARG A 174 0.93 14.07 -10.37
N ILE A 175 -0.08 13.23 -10.11
CA ILE A 175 -0.02 12.20 -9.08
C ILE A 175 1.04 11.17 -9.44
N THR A 176 1.10 10.72 -10.70
CA THR A 176 2.16 9.81 -11.16
C THR A 176 3.54 10.44 -11.01
N GLN A 177 3.71 11.70 -11.42
CA GLN A 177 4.98 12.40 -11.27
C GLN A 177 5.42 12.51 -9.81
N GLU A 178 4.49 12.79 -8.90
CA GLU A 178 4.77 12.88 -7.47
C GLU A 178 5.19 11.52 -6.89
N ILE A 179 4.46 10.44 -7.19
CA ILE A 179 4.82 9.08 -6.75
C ILE A 179 6.23 8.72 -7.20
N VAL A 180 6.54 8.95 -8.48
CA VAL A 180 7.84 8.63 -9.05
C VAL A 180 8.95 9.46 -8.38
N ARG A 181 8.76 10.77 -8.22
CA ARG A 181 9.78 11.64 -7.60
C ARG A 181 10.01 11.34 -6.13
N GLN A 182 8.95 11.16 -5.35
CA GLN A 182 9.08 10.81 -3.93
C GLN A 182 9.89 9.52 -3.75
N HIS A 183 9.57 8.50 -4.55
CA HIS A 183 10.28 7.22 -4.48
C HIS A 183 11.72 7.32 -4.99
N LEU A 184 11.93 8.07 -6.07
CA LEU A 184 13.26 8.35 -6.62
C LEU A 184 14.17 9.01 -5.58
N TYR A 185 13.71 10.06 -4.91
CA TYR A 185 14.54 10.76 -3.92
C TYR A 185 14.84 9.87 -2.72
N TRP A 186 13.87 9.05 -2.28
CA TRP A 186 14.11 8.07 -1.23
C TRP A 186 15.16 7.02 -1.63
N LEU A 187 15.12 6.53 -2.87
CA LEU A 187 16.13 5.61 -3.40
C LEU A 187 17.51 6.26 -3.51
N GLU A 188 17.58 7.52 -3.96
CA GLU A 188 18.83 8.27 -4.05
C GLU A 188 19.45 8.50 -2.66
N GLU A 189 18.64 8.89 -1.67
CA GLU A 189 19.06 9.14 -0.30
C GLU A 189 19.56 7.86 0.40
N THR A 190 18.85 6.75 0.22
CA THR A 190 19.20 5.45 0.85
C THR A 190 20.24 4.67 0.06
N GLY A 191 20.58 5.09 -1.16
CA GLY A 191 21.42 4.32 -2.08
C GLY A 191 20.82 2.95 -2.45
N GLY A 192 19.51 2.77 -2.28
CA GLY A 192 18.81 1.49 -2.47
C GLY A 192 18.93 0.51 -1.30
N ILE A 193 19.54 0.91 -0.17
CA ILE A 193 19.62 0.05 1.03
C ILE A 193 18.20 -0.23 1.54
N GLY A 194 17.91 -1.50 1.84
CA GLY A 194 16.60 -1.94 2.33
C GLY A 194 15.58 -2.21 1.23
N THR A 195 15.96 -2.10 -0.05
CA THR A 195 15.09 -2.45 -1.18
C THR A 195 15.15 -3.93 -1.59
N ASP A 196 16.17 -4.65 -1.13
CA ASP A 196 16.33 -6.07 -1.42
C ASP A 196 15.33 -6.91 -0.65
N PHE A 197 14.75 -7.90 -1.32
CA PHE A 197 13.91 -8.93 -0.72
C PHE A 197 14.78 -10.18 -0.62
N ASN A 198 15.58 -10.28 0.45
CA ASN A 198 16.39 -11.48 0.66
C ASN A 198 15.48 -12.66 0.98
N ALA A 199 15.73 -13.80 0.34
CA ALA A 199 15.00 -15.06 0.57
C ALA A 199 15.25 -15.68 1.97
N ASN A 200 16.15 -15.08 2.77
CA ASN A 200 16.55 -15.57 4.09
C ASN A 200 15.95 -14.75 5.25
N ASP A 201 15.03 -13.82 5.00
CA ASP A 201 14.22 -13.26 6.10
C ASP A 201 13.23 -14.35 6.54
N ASP A 202 13.55 -15.02 7.65
CA ASP A 202 12.83 -16.17 8.20
C ASP A 202 11.31 -15.99 8.22
N LEU A 203 10.65 -16.98 7.64
CA LEU A 203 9.23 -17.05 7.28
C LEU A 203 8.33 -17.15 8.52
N ASP A 204 7.74 -16.02 8.92
CA ASP A 204 6.39 -16.00 9.47
C ASP A 204 5.46 -15.58 8.32
N GLU A 205 4.82 -16.56 7.65
CA GLU A 205 3.91 -16.39 6.49
C GLU A 205 2.83 -15.30 6.72
N SER A 206 2.51 -14.99 7.98
CA SER A 206 1.54 -13.97 8.38
C SER A 206 2.02 -12.52 8.15
N ARG A 207 3.34 -12.26 8.12
CA ARG A 207 3.92 -10.90 8.14
C ARG A 207 4.58 -10.44 6.84
N ASP A 208 4.52 -11.24 5.79
CA ASP A 208 5.23 -10.97 4.52
C ASP A 208 4.77 -9.66 3.87
N TRP A 209 3.46 -9.39 3.87
CA TRP A 209 2.92 -8.14 3.33
C TRP A 209 3.42 -6.91 4.11
N GLY A 210 3.63 -7.03 5.43
CA GLY A 210 4.13 -5.92 6.27
C GLY A 210 5.54 -5.48 5.87
N ILE A 211 6.42 -6.42 5.49
CA ILE A 211 7.76 -6.13 4.98
C ILE A 211 7.69 -5.47 3.60
N MET A 212 6.81 -5.98 2.72
CA MET A 212 6.56 -5.37 1.40
C MET A 212 6.14 -3.91 1.54
N ILE A 213 5.17 -3.62 2.39
CA ILE A 213 4.61 -2.27 2.53
C ILE A 213 5.64 -1.25 3.03
N ARG A 214 6.61 -1.66 3.86
CA ARG A 214 7.71 -0.77 4.29
C ARG A 214 8.62 -0.34 3.13
N LYS A 215 8.71 -1.17 2.09
CA LYS A 215 9.55 -0.94 0.89
C LYS A 215 8.74 -0.36 -0.28
N CYS A 216 7.43 -0.18 -0.09
CA CYS A 216 6.51 0.28 -1.12
C CYS A 216 6.63 1.80 -1.34
N PRO A 217 6.59 2.29 -2.60
CA PRO A 217 6.55 3.71 -2.88
C PRO A 217 5.43 4.40 -2.09
N ARG A 218 5.81 5.41 -1.30
CA ARG A 218 4.90 6.04 -0.32
C ARG A 218 3.61 6.55 -0.95
N GLY A 219 3.70 7.18 -2.12
CA GLY A 219 2.52 7.69 -2.82
C GLY A 219 1.52 6.61 -3.24
N ILE A 220 1.93 5.34 -3.42
CA ILE A 220 1.01 4.21 -3.62
C ILE A 220 0.22 3.96 -2.34
N ILE A 221 0.92 3.86 -1.21
CA ILE A 221 0.31 3.66 0.12
C ILE A 221 -0.66 4.79 0.44
N ASP A 222 -0.32 6.03 0.13
CA ASP A 222 -1.20 7.18 0.36
C ASP A 222 -2.48 7.13 -0.50
N ILE A 223 -2.40 6.61 -1.74
CA ILE A 223 -3.59 6.36 -2.55
C ILE A 223 -4.46 5.26 -1.93
N LEU A 224 -3.86 4.16 -1.47
CA LEU A 224 -4.58 3.07 -0.81
C LEU A 224 -5.24 3.52 0.50
N ASN A 225 -4.53 4.30 1.32
CA ASN A 225 -5.08 4.95 2.53
C ASN A 225 -6.26 5.86 2.17
N SER A 226 -6.12 6.69 1.14
CA SER A 226 -7.21 7.55 0.66
C SER A 226 -8.41 6.73 0.15
N LYS A 227 -8.18 5.55 -0.45
CA LYS A 227 -9.25 4.64 -0.91
C LYS A 227 -9.95 3.97 0.27
N ALA A 228 -9.20 3.52 1.27
CA ALA A 228 -9.74 2.98 2.52
C ALA A 228 -10.60 4.02 3.24
N CYS A 229 -10.03 5.21 3.49
CA CYS A 229 -10.69 6.34 4.15
C CYS A 229 -12.00 6.71 3.46
N ARG A 230 -12.01 6.90 2.14
CA ARG A 230 -13.21 7.32 1.41
C ARG A 230 -14.36 6.33 1.53
N GLY A 231 -14.08 5.03 1.47
CA GLY A 231 -15.10 4.00 1.60
C GLY A 231 -15.43 3.58 3.03
N ALA A 232 -14.70 4.07 4.03
CA ALA A 232 -14.94 3.71 5.42
C ALA A 232 -16.23 4.36 5.98
N ILE A 233 -16.86 3.68 6.93
CA ILE A 233 -17.96 4.19 7.76
C ILE A 233 -17.59 5.58 8.29
N LYS A 234 -18.52 6.54 8.19
CA LYS A 234 -18.33 7.92 8.65
C LYS A 234 -18.87 8.12 10.04
N PHE A 235 -18.43 9.19 10.68
CA PHE A 235 -19.14 9.71 11.84
C PHE A 235 -20.56 10.12 11.46
N ASN A 236 -21.46 9.89 12.40
CA ASN A 236 -22.91 10.05 12.27
C ASN A 236 -23.62 8.98 11.44
N ASP A 237 -22.90 8.03 10.84
CA ASP A 237 -23.52 6.84 10.25
C ASP A 237 -24.09 5.99 11.38
N LYS A 238 -25.39 5.68 11.29
CA LYS A 238 -26.06 4.80 12.25
C LYS A 238 -25.78 3.35 11.91
N LEU A 239 -25.25 2.59 12.87
CA LEU A 239 -24.96 1.17 12.73
C LEU A 239 -25.95 0.34 13.55
N SER A 240 -26.40 -0.78 12.98
CA SER A 240 -27.11 -1.81 13.75
C SER A 240 -26.13 -2.50 14.72
N LEU A 241 -26.66 -3.17 15.74
CA LEU A 241 -25.83 -3.96 16.65
C LEU A 241 -24.99 -5.00 15.88
N GLN A 242 -25.61 -5.67 14.91
CA GLN A 242 -24.93 -6.64 14.05
C GLN A 242 -23.78 -6.00 13.25
N GLN A 243 -23.97 -4.81 12.68
CA GLN A 243 -22.90 -4.11 11.95
C GLN A 243 -21.73 -3.74 12.87
N CYS A 244 -22.03 -3.35 14.12
CA CYS A 244 -21.01 -3.10 15.13
C CYS A 244 -20.24 -4.38 15.49
N GLU A 245 -20.93 -5.50 15.68
CA GLU A 245 -20.33 -6.82 15.95
C GLU A 245 -19.44 -7.27 14.80
N GLU A 246 -19.92 -7.17 13.56
CA GLU A 246 -19.14 -7.51 12.37
C GLU A 246 -17.89 -6.64 12.22
N LEU A 247 -17.97 -5.33 12.51
CA LEU A 247 -16.81 -4.45 12.43
C LEU A 247 -15.76 -4.80 13.49
N VAL A 248 -16.18 -5.07 14.74
CA VAL A 248 -15.25 -5.45 15.81
C VAL A 248 -14.62 -6.81 15.53
N ALA A 249 -15.38 -7.77 14.97
CA ALA A 249 -14.85 -9.06 14.56
C ALA A 249 -13.79 -8.92 13.46
N LYS A 250 -14.07 -8.14 12.40
CA LYS A 250 -13.08 -7.86 11.34
C LYS A 250 -11.85 -7.12 11.86
N LEU A 251 -12.03 -6.18 12.78
CA LEU A 251 -10.92 -5.50 13.44
C LEU A 251 -10.06 -6.52 14.20
N ALA A 252 -10.67 -7.48 14.89
CA ALA A 252 -9.96 -8.54 15.59
C ALA A 252 -9.14 -9.44 14.65
N GLU A 253 -9.43 -9.50 13.35
CA GLU A 253 -8.64 -10.26 12.37
C GLU A 253 -7.40 -9.49 11.88
N CYS A 254 -7.40 -8.16 12.01
CA CYS A 254 -6.31 -7.29 11.56
C CYS A 254 -4.99 -7.57 12.29
N ASP A 255 -3.87 -7.31 11.62
CA ASP A 255 -2.52 -7.42 12.16
C ASP A 255 -2.17 -6.24 13.07
N PHE A 256 -2.75 -5.07 12.81
CA PHE A 256 -2.54 -3.84 13.59
C PHE A 256 -3.85 -3.23 14.12
N PRO A 257 -4.63 -3.96 14.95
CA PRO A 257 -5.97 -3.54 15.36
C PRO A 257 -5.99 -2.39 16.39
N PHE A 258 -4.83 -2.05 16.97
CA PHE A 258 -4.68 -1.00 17.97
C PHE A 258 -4.09 0.31 17.41
N GLN A 259 -3.90 0.40 16.10
CA GLN A 259 -3.35 1.58 15.45
C GLN A 259 -4.28 2.00 14.31
N CYS A 260 -4.64 3.27 14.20
CA CYS A 260 -5.41 3.74 13.05
C CYS A 260 -4.56 3.71 11.77
N ALA A 261 -5.17 3.74 10.59
CA ALA A 261 -4.46 3.72 9.29
C ALA A 261 -3.43 4.87 9.14
N HIS A 262 -3.61 5.95 9.90
CA HIS A 262 -2.76 7.14 9.90
C HIS A 262 -1.73 7.17 11.06
N GLY A 263 -1.68 6.12 11.89
CA GLY A 263 -0.66 5.95 12.93
C GLY A 263 -1.01 6.45 14.33
N ARG A 264 -2.26 6.84 14.59
CA ARG A 264 -2.78 7.17 15.93
C ARG A 264 -3.16 5.93 16.73
#